data_AF-A0A4Y9Y2E6-F1
#
_entry.id   AF-A0A4Y9Y2E6-F1
#
_cell.length_a   1.000
_cell.length_b   1.000
_cell.length_c   1.000
_cell.angle_alpha   90.00
_cell.angle_beta   90.00
_cell.angle_gamma   90.00
#
_symmetry.space_group_name_H-M   'P 1'
#
loop_
_entity.id
_entity.type
_entity.pdbx_description
1 polymer ?
#
loop_
_entity_poly.entity_id
_entity_poly.type
_entity_poly.pdbx_seq_one_letter_code
_entity_poly.pdbx_strand_id
1 'polypeptide(L)'
;MAENHIPLDPTVRGGALKWIANEYYDLNGSHYDVLDELPSPLEFSRLIHISRPVLIKASEMPEIISLWTDEYLAERMEDRQISIAVTPTGRADAITRGHDGRLYFAEPHVEKMAMDAFLAKIAPDRPESNAVDKEVYYLQSQNGNMFTGRYFDLTSDPDPSEFAPLRADVPSEISWCSEALVNR
;
A
#
# COMPACT_ATOMS: atom_id res chain seq x y z
N MET A 1 -36.50 12.95 -32.19
CA MET A 1 -36.84 12.78 -30.76
C MET A 1 -35.83 13.60 -29.98
N ALA A 2 -36.26 14.71 -29.38
CA ALA A 2 -35.37 15.59 -28.64
C ALA A 2 -35.18 15.03 -27.23
N GLU A 3 -33.93 14.76 -26.86
CA GLU A 3 -33.57 14.39 -25.49
C GLU A 3 -33.86 15.58 -24.56
N ASN A 4 -34.83 15.41 -23.66
CA ASN A 4 -35.13 16.35 -22.60
C ASN A 4 -34.01 16.27 -21.54
N HIS A 5 -32.85 16.83 -21.85
CA HIS A 5 -31.82 17.08 -20.85
C HIS A 5 -32.23 18.34 -20.07
N ILE A 6 -33.10 18.18 -19.07
CA ILE A 6 -33.38 19.24 -18.10
C ILE A 6 -32.10 19.39 -17.27
N PRO A 7 -31.33 20.49 -17.41
CA PRO A 7 -30.13 20.65 -16.62
C PRO A 7 -30.58 20.90 -15.18
N LEU A 8 -30.31 19.92 -14.30
CA LEU A 8 -30.48 20.10 -12.87
C LEU A 8 -29.63 21.29 -12.41
N ASP A 9 -30.28 22.23 -11.74
CA ASP A 9 -29.67 23.37 -11.06
C ASP A 9 -28.43 22.92 -10.25
N PRO A 10 -27.26 23.58 -10.37
CA PRO A 10 -26.03 23.19 -9.67
C PRO A 10 -26.20 22.99 -8.15
N THR A 11 -27.07 23.76 -7.51
CA THR A 11 -27.42 23.60 -6.09
C THR A 11 -28.18 22.30 -5.81
N VAL A 12 -29.13 21.94 -6.68
CA VAL A 12 -29.85 20.65 -6.63
C VAL A 12 -28.91 19.49 -6.94
N ARG A 13 -27.96 19.66 -7.88
CA ARG A 13 -26.95 18.65 -8.23
C ARG A 13 -25.98 18.39 -7.06
N GLY A 14 -25.49 19.44 -6.41
CA GLY A 14 -24.65 19.32 -5.21
C GLY A 14 -25.38 18.67 -4.03
N GLY A 15 -26.66 19.02 -3.84
CA GLY A 15 -27.53 18.40 -2.84
C GLY A 15 -27.77 16.91 -3.11
N ALA A 16 -28.04 16.53 -4.35
CA ALA A 16 -28.24 15.14 -4.75
C ALA A 16 -26.98 14.29 -4.56
N LEU A 17 -25.80 14.80 -4.95
CA LEU A 17 -24.53 14.08 -4.74
C LEU A 17 -24.22 13.87 -3.26
N LYS A 18 -24.44 14.90 -2.44
CA LYS A 18 -24.27 14.80 -0.98
C LYS A 18 -25.26 13.79 -0.38
N TRP A 19 -26.50 13.81 -0.83
CA TRP A 19 -27.51 12.86 -0.38
C TRP A 19 -27.12 11.42 -0.74
N ILE A 20 -26.76 11.14 -2.01
CA ILE A 20 -26.30 9.80 -2.43
C ILE A 20 -25.09 9.33 -1.62
N ALA A 21 -24.12 10.21 -1.38
CA ALA A 21 -22.96 9.87 -0.56
C ALA A 21 -23.37 9.49 0.86
N ASN A 22 -24.26 10.28 1.48
CA ASN A 22 -24.76 9.99 2.83
C ASN A 22 -25.55 8.67 2.86
N GLU A 23 -26.47 8.43 1.93
CA GLU A 23 -27.21 7.16 1.86
C GLU A 23 -26.28 5.96 1.68
N TYR A 24 -25.24 6.09 0.85
CA TYR A 24 -24.22 5.06 0.70
C TYR A 24 -23.50 4.79 2.03
N TYR A 25 -23.09 5.83 2.76
CA TYR A 25 -22.45 5.68 4.07
C TYR A 25 -23.39 5.09 5.13
N ASP A 26 -24.65 5.50 5.14
CA ASP A 26 -25.65 5.02 6.10
C ASP A 26 -25.99 3.54 5.85
N LEU A 27 -26.10 3.13 4.58
CA LEU A 27 -26.35 1.73 4.20
C LEU A 27 -25.14 0.82 4.46
N ASN A 28 -23.92 1.30 4.20
CA ASN A 28 -22.71 0.50 4.41
C ASN A 28 -22.20 0.54 5.85
N GLY A 29 -22.53 1.58 6.61
CA GLY A 29 -22.01 1.85 7.95
C GLY A 29 -20.51 2.19 7.95
N SER A 30 -19.97 2.39 9.16
CA SER A 30 -18.55 2.70 9.39
C SER A 30 -17.77 1.54 10.03
N HIS A 31 -18.35 0.34 10.08
CA HIS A 31 -17.70 -0.83 10.65
C HIS A 31 -16.98 -1.62 9.55
N TYR A 32 -16.01 -2.41 9.98
CA TYR A 32 -15.36 -3.44 9.18
C TYR A 32 -15.61 -4.79 9.84
N ASP A 33 -15.67 -5.84 9.03
CA ASP A 33 -15.81 -7.19 9.54
C ASP A 33 -14.44 -7.74 9.94
N VAL A 34 -14.42 -8.62 10.94
CA VAL A 34 -13.20 -9.29 11.41
C VAL A 34 -13.37 -10.78 11.22
N LEU A 35 -12.48 -11.38 10.43
CA LEU A 35 -12.42 -12.83 10.23
C LEU A 35 -11.26 -13.40 11.05
N ASP A 36 -11.56 -14.36 11.92
CA ASP A 36 -10.52 -15.08 12.67
C ASP A 36 -9.87 -16.20 11.82
N GLU A 37 -10.52 -16.63 10.74
CA GLU A 37 -10.07 -17.67 9.80
C GLU A 37 -9.91 -17.14 8.36
N LEU A 38 -9.19 -17.87 7.50
CA LEU A 38 -9.07 -17.54 6.08
C LEU A 38 -10.39 -17.82 5.35
N PRO A 39 -10.92 -16.89 4.54
CA PRO A 39 -12.14 -17.14 3.79
C PRO A 39 -11.88 -18.10 2.62
N SER A 40 -12.90 -18.87 2.24
CA SER A 40 -12.90 -19.54 0.93
C SER A 40 -12.95 -18.52 -0.22
N PRO A 41 -12.56 -18.90 -1.46
CA PRO A 41 -12.67 -18.00 -2.62
C PRO A 41 -14.06 -17.41 -2.82
N LEU A 42 -15.11 -18.21 -2.57
CA LEU A 42 -16.51 -17.77 -2.69
C LEU A 42 -16.88 -16.75 -1.62
N GLU A 43 -16.45 -16.96 -0.37
CA GLU A 43 -16.68 -16.01 0.72
C GLU A 43 -15.93 -14.70 0.46
N PHE A 44 -14.67 -14.79 0.04
CA PHE A 44 -13.89 -13.61 -0.29
C PHE A 44 -14.47 -12.82 -1.47
N SER A 45 -14.94 -13.51 -2.51
CA SER A 45 -15.66 -12.88 -3.63
C SER A 45 -16.89 -12.08 -3.15
N ARG A 46 -17.68 -12.64 -2.23
CA ARG A 46 -18.83 -11.93 -1.63
C ARG A 46 -18.40 -10.69 -0.85
N LEU A 47 -17.29 -10.74 -0.13
CA LEU A 47 -16.74 -9.58 0.59
C LEU A 47 -16.33 -8.47 -0.38
N ILE A 48 -15.65 -8.81 -1.49
CA ILE A 48 -15.29 -7.86 -2.55
C ILE A 48 -16.55 -7.19 -3.12
N HIS A 49 -17.62 -7.96 -3.38
CA HIS A 49 -18.86 -7.44 -3.95
C HIS A 49 -19.55 -6.40 -3.05
N ILE A 50 -19.42 -6.53 -1.73
CA ILE A 50 -19.96 -5.56 -0.76
C ILE A 50 -19.10 -4.28 -0.75
N SER A 51 -17.83 -4.36 -1.14
CA SER A 51 -16.89 -3.23 -1.15
C SER A 51 -16.70 -2.60 0.24
N ARG A 52 -16.73 -3.42 1.29
CA ARG A 52 -16.43 -3.03 2.68
C ARG A 52 -15.05 -3.54 3.09
N PRO A 53 -14.25 -2.76 3.85
CA PRO A 53 -13.01 -3.26 4.43
C PRO A 53 -13.25 -4.45 5.37
N VAL A 54 -12.30 -5.39 5.40
CA VAL A 54 -12.31 -6.56 6.27
C VAL A 54 -10.92 -6.76 6.86
N LEU A 55 -10.84 -7.06 8.15
CA LEU A 55 -9.62 -7.48 8.82
C LEU A 55 -9.60 -9.01 8.94
N ILE A 56 -8.64 -9.67 8.30
CA ILE A 56 -8.44 -11.11 8.40
C ILE A 56 -7.26 -11.34 9.35
N LYS A 57 -7.49 -12.01 10.48
CA LYS A 57 -6.44 -12.28 11.49
C LYS A 57 -5.62 -13.52 11.17
N ALA A 58 -6.21 -14.50 10.48
CA ALA A 58 -5.48 -15.65 10.01
C ALA A 58 -4.48 -15.26 8.92
N SER A 59 -3.34 -15.94 8.88
CA SER A 59 -2.28 -15.74 7.88
C SER A 59 -1.94 -17.09 7.25
N GLU A 60 -1.71 -17.11 5.93
CA GLU A 60 -1.10 -18.28 5.25
C GLU A 60 0.39 -18.43 5.60
N MET A 61 0.98 -17.40 6.22
CA MET A 61 2.39 -17.33 6.57
C MET A 61 2.56 -16.95 8.05
N PRO A 62 2.16 -17.78 9.01
CA PRO A 62 2.35 -17.46 10.43
C PRO A 62 3.83 -17.39 10.81
N GLU A 63 4.66 -18.24 10.19
CA GLU A 63 6.09 -18.37 10.52
C GLU A 63 6.95 -17.19 10.00
N ILE A 64 6.50 -16.47 8.97
CA ILE A 64 7.28 -15.34 8.44
C ILE A 64 7.36 -14.18 9.45
N ILE A 65 6.33 -14.05 10.29
CA ILE A 65 6.20 -12.97 11.27
C ILE A 65 7.31 -13.05 12.31
N SER A 66 7.74 -14.26 12.69
CA SER A 66 8.85 -14.46 13.62
C SER A 66 10.22 -14.48 12.92
N LEU A 67 10.25 -14.74 11.62
CA LEU A 67 11.47 -14.80 10.81
C LEU A 67 12.03 -13.42 10.48
N TRP A 68 11.17 -12.45 10.15
CA TRP A 68 11.59 -11.13 9.68
C TRP A 68 12.01 -10.21 10.83
N THR A 69 13.21 -10.46 11.35
CA THR A 69 13.94 -9.53 12.24
C THR A 69 14.81 -8.57 11.43
N ASP A 70 15.23 -7.46 12.05
CA ASP A 70 16.14 -6.49 11.42
C ASP A 70 17.44 -7.18 10.95
N GLU A 71 18.02 -8.06 11.77
CA GLU A 71 19.22 -8.83 11.43
C GLU A 71 18.98 -9.75 10.24
N TYR A 72 17.86 -10.48 10.23
CA TYR A 72 17.53 -11.39 9.14
C TYR A 72 17.34 -10.64 7.82
N LEU A 73 16.61 -9.52 7.84
CA LEU A 73 16.38 -8.69 6.66
C LEU A 73 17.68 -8.07 6.15
N ALA A 74 18.54 -7.57 7.04
CA ALA A 74 19.85 -7.06 6.68
C ALA A 74 20.75 -8.16 6.08
N GLU A 75 20.82 -9.34 6.70
CA GLU A 75 21.63 -10.46 6.22
C GLU A 75 21.15 -10.96 4.86
N ARG A 76 19.84 -11.13 4.67
CA ARG A 76 19.28 -11.61 3.40
C ARG A 76 19.41 -10.62 2.25
N MET A 77 19.43 -9.33 2.57
CA MET A 77 19.51 -8.27 1.55
C MET A 77 20.94 -7.85 1.24
N GLU A 78 21.90 -8.15 2.13
CA GLU A 78 23.33 -7.82 1.98
C GLU A 78 23.50 -6.33 1.59
N ASP A 79 24.45 -6.05 0.68
CA ASP A 79 24.82 -4.72 0.22
C ASP A 79 23.83 -4.15 -0.83
N ARG A 80 22.73 -4.87 -1.10
CA ARG A 80 21.80 -4.54 -2.18
C ARG A 80 21.16 -3.17 -1.95
N GLN A 81 21.21 -2.34 -2.99
CA GLN A 81 20.63 -1.01 -2.97
C GLN A 81 19.12 -1.05 -3.22
N ILE A 82 18.35 -0.67 -2.20
CA ILE A 82 16.89 -0.54 -2.24
C ILE A 82 16.47 0.93 -2.32
N SER A 83 15.35 1.20 -2.99
CA SER A 83 14.75 2.53 -3.09
C SER A 83 13.99 2.89 -1.82
N ILE A 84 14.48 3.89 -1.10
CA ILE A 84 13.87 4.43 0.10
C ILE A 84 13.35 5.83 -0.18
N ALA A 85 12.10 6.08 0.20
CA ALA A 85 11.51 7.39 0.10
C ALA A 85 11.81 8.20 1.36
N VAL A 86 12.22 9.45 1.15
CA VAL A 86 12.72 10.38 2.15
C VAL A 86 11.91 11.65 2.09
N THR A 87 11.42 12.08 3.25
CA THR A 87 10.62 13.30 3.36
C THR A 87 11.03 14.10 4.59
N PRO A 88 10.92 15.43 4.55
CA PRO A 88 11.20 16.25 5.73
C PRO A 88 10.13 16.11 6.83
N THR A 89 8.91 15.67 6.50
CA THR A 89 7.75 15.70 7.41
C THR A 89 6.99 14.39 7.53
N GLY A 90 7.43 13.32 6.86
CA GLY A 90 6.68 12.05 6.79
C GLY A 90 5.44 12.11 5.91
N ARG A 91 5.37 13.04 4.94
CA ARG A 91 4.23 13.22 4.04
C ARG A 91 4.65 13.04 2.59
N ALA A 92 4.58 11.80 2.11
CA ALA A 92 4.67 11.45 0.70
C ALA A 92 3.41 11.89 -0.04
N ASP A 93 3.52 12.16 -1.35
CA ASP A 93 2.38 12.33 -2.27
C ASP A 93 1.29 13.26 -1.70
N ALA A 94 1.73 14.37 -1.13
CA ALA A 94 0.90 15.23 -0.31
C ALA A 94 0.99 16.69 -0.76
N ILE A 95 -0.07 17.44 -0.48
CA ILE A 95 -0.05 18.89 -0.65
C ILE A 95 0.82 19.50 0.45
N THR A 96 1.85 20.22 0.03
CA THR A 96 2.78 20.96 0.89
C THR A 96 2.87 22.42 0.47
N ARG A 97 3.39 23.28 1.36
CA ARG A 97 3.62 24.69 1.08
C ARG A 97 5.08 24.93 0.73
N GLY A 98 5.33 25.53 -0.44
CA GLY A 98 6.67 25.92 -0.87
C GLY A 98 7.16 27.19 -0.17
N HIS A 99 8.45 27.50 -0.34
CA HIS A 99 9.08 28.71 0.21
C HIS A 99 8.47 30.02 -0.33
N ASP A 100 7.85 29.97 -1.51
CA ASP A 100 7.11 31.07 -2.12
C ASP A 100 5.68 31.24 -1.58
N GLY A 101 5.29 30.42 -0.60
CA GLY A 101 3.97 30.39 0.00
C GLY A 101 2.90 29.66 -0.81
N ARG A 102 3.21 29.13 -2.00
CA ARG A 102 2.26 28.39 -2.84
C ARG A 102 2.09 26.94 -2.39
N LEU A 103 0.98 26.33 -2.79
CA LEU A 103 0.73 24.91 -2.55
C LEU A 103 1.23 24.08 -3.74
N TYR A 104 1.93 23.00 -3.42
CA TYR A 104 2.46 22.03 -4.38
C TYR A 104 2.01 20.64 -3.98
N PHE A 105 1.71 19.80 -4.96
CA PHE A 105 1.69 18.35 -4.74
C PHE A 105 3.15 17.88 -4.82
N ALA A 106 3.68 17.35 -3.72
CA ALA A 106 5.08 16.95 -3.62
C ALA A 106 5.18 15.43 -3.50
N GLU A 107 5.96 14.85 -4.42
CA GLU A 107 6.48 13.49 -4.33
C GLU A 107 7.68 13.45 -3.37
N PRO A 108 8.00 12.28 -2.80
CA PRO A 108 9.17 12.16 -1.94
C PRO A 108 10.49 12.16 -2.72
N HIS A 109 11.57 12.49 -2.01
CA HIS A 109 12.91 12.24 -2.51
C HIS A 109 13.19 10.73 -2.43
N VAL A 110 13.83 10.14 -3.45
CA VAL A 110 14.17 8.71 -3.45
C VAL A 110 15.68 8.56 -3.34
N GLU A 111 16.12 7.88 -2.29
CA GLU A 111 17.51 7.51 -2.06
C GLU A 111 17.71 6.01 -2.26
N LYS A 112 18.93 5.64 -2.68
CA LYS A 112 19.39 4.25 -2.73
C LYS A 112 20.27 3.99 -1.51
N MET A 113 19.93 2.99 -0.71
CA MET A 113 20.73 2.54 0.43
C MET A 113 20.57 1.05 0.65
N ALA A 114 21.49 0.45 1.41
CA ALA A 114 21.38 -0.94 1.85
C ALA A 114 20.34 -1.09 2.98
N MET A 115 19.83 -2.31 3.17
CA MET A 115 18.78 -2.59 4.16
C MET A 115 19.24 -2.28 5.59
N ASP A 116 20.48 -2.62 5.93
CA ASP A 116 21.08 -2.33 7.24
C ASP A 116 21.11 -0.82 7.54
N ALA A 117 21.52 0.00 6.57
CA ALA A 117 21.56 1.45 6.68
C ALA A 117 20.16 2.05 6.81
N PHE A 118 19.17 1.49 6.11
CA PHE A 118 17.77 1.90 6.24
C PHE A 118 17.22 1.57 7.64
N LEU A 119 17.40 0.33 8.11
CA LEU A 119 16.96 -0.10 9.44
C LEU A 119 17.58 0.75 10.55
N ALA A 120 18.86 1.07 10.44
CA ALA A 120 19.54 1.99 11.36
C ALA A 120 18.93 3.40 11.40
N LYS A 121 18.38 3.90 10.28
CA LYS A 121 17.72 5.21 10.20
C LYS A 121 16.32 5.23 10.85
N ILE A 122 15.63 4.09 10.90
CA ILE A 122 14.29 3.97 11.48
C ILE A 122 14.27 3.36 12.90
N ALA A 123 15.42 2.92 13.40
CA ALA A 123 15.55 2.34 14.73
C ALA A 123 15.07 3.29 15.85
N PRO A 124 14.35 2.78 16.87
CA PRO A 124 13.79 3.59 17.95
C PRO A 124 14.85 4.25 18.83
N ASP A 125 16.01 3.61 19.00
CA ASP A 125 17.10 4.05 19.88
C ASP A 125 18.10 4.99 19.21
N ARG A 126 17.69 5.65 18.10
CA ARG A 126 18.57 6.61 17.43
C ARG A 126 19.01 7.69 18.43
N PRO A 127 20.32 7.93 18.62
CA PRO A 127 20.75 9.07 19.42
C PRO A 127 20.18 10.32 18.76
N GLU A 128 19.52 11.17 19.53
CA GLU A 128 18.96 12.43 19.04
C GLU A 128 20.10 13.34 18.57
N SER A 129 20.61 13.13 17.37
CA SER A 129 21.46 14.09 16.71
C SER A 129 20.62 15.35 16.44
N ASN A 130 21.25 16.49 16.69
CA ASN A 130 20.67 17.82 16.76
C ASN A 130 19.49 18.05 15.80
N ALA A 131 18.41 18.63 16.34
CA ALA A 131 17.05 18.74 15.81
C ALA A 131 16.85 19.50 14.47
N VAL A 132 17.87 19.61 13.62
CA VAL A 132 17.83 20.36 12.36
C VAL A 132 17.53 19.45 11.15
N ASP A 133 17.88 18.15 11.20
CA ASP A 133 17.76 17.22 10.06
C ASP A 133 17.04 15.90 10.42
N LYS A 134 15.85 15.96 11.06
CA LYS A 134 15.01 14.75 11.28
C LYS A 134 14.18 14.44 10.03
N GLU A 135 14.84 13.97 8.97
CA GLU A 135 14.15 13.35 7.84
C GLU A 135 13.38 12.09 8.27
N VAL A 136 12.33 11.76 7.53
CA VAL A 136 11.50 10.58 7.71
C VAL A 136 11.69 9.68 6.50
N TYR A 137 12.11 8.45 6.77
CA TYR A 137 12.42 7.42 5.79
C TYR A 137 11.34 6.34 5.81
N TYR A 138 10.93 5.87 4.63
CA TYR A 138 9.99 4.76 4.51
C TYR A 138 10.24 3.97 3.23
N LEU A 139 10.06 2.66 3.34
CA LEU A 139 10.14 1.71 2.24
C LEU A 139 8.70 1.48 1.72
N GLN A 140 8.28 2.32 0.78
CA GLN A 140 6.90 2.34 0.25
C GLN A 140 6.87 2.46 -1.27
N SER A 141 7.92 2.02 -1.97
CA SER A 141 7.81 1.83 -3.41
C SER A 141 6.58 0.97 -3.72
N GLN A 142 5.80 1.36 -4.72
CA GLN A 142 4.61 0.64 -5.17
C GLN A 142 4.93 -0.06 -6.49
N ASN A 143 3.99 -0.85 -7.01
CA ASN A 143 4.08 -1.55 -8.31
C ASN A 143 4.96 -2.82 -8.30
N GLY A 144 4.79 -3.68 -7.29
CA GLY A 144 5.36 -5.02 -7.32
C GLY A 144 6.82 -5.08 -6.89
N ASN A 145 7.12 -4.52 -5.72
CA ASN A 145 8.46 -4.56 -5.12
C ASN A 145 9.01 -5.97 -5.00
N MET A 146 8.21 -6.90 -4.47
CA MET A 146 8.60 -8.30 -4.28
C MET A 146 8.53 -9.07 -5.60
N PHE A 147 7.39 -9.03 -6.27
CA PHE A 147 7.13 -9.67 -7.57
C PHE A 147 6.66 -8.58 -8.53
N THR A 148 7.43 -8.30 -9.58
CA THR A 148 7.03 -7.28 -10.57
C THR A 148 5.97 -7.86 -11.52
N GLY A 149 5.29 -7.02 -12.30
CA GLY A 149 4.35 -7.52 -13.32
C GLY A 149 4.96 -8.54 -14.28
N ARG A 150 6.26 -8.39 -14.60
CA ARG A 150 6.98 -9.32 -15.49
C ARG A 150 7.13 -10.72 -14.92
N TYR A 151 7.10 -10.87 -13.59
CA TYR A 151 7.09 -12.17 -12.93
C TYR A 151 5.90 -13.01 -13.39
N PHE A 152 4.74 -12.37 -13.57
CA PHE A 152 3.48 -13.02 -13.91
C PHE A 152 3.24 -13.14 -15.42
N ASP A 153 3.95 -12.36 -16.25
CA ASP A 153 3.83 -12.42 -17.71
C ASP A 153 4.41 -13.71 -18.33
N LEU A 154 4.97 -14.62 -17.52
CA LEU A 154 5.58 -15.90 -17.91
C LEU A 154 6.64 -15.76 -19.03
N THR A 155 7.18 -14.55 -19.22
CA THR A 155 8.29 -14.30 -20.14
C THR A 155 9.55 -14.90 -19.56
N SER A 156 10.44 -15.43 -20.40
CA SER A 156 11.76 -15.91 -19.96
C SER A 156 12.72 -14.77 -19.57
N ASP A 157 12.23 -13.54 -19.50
CA ASP A 157 13.03 -12.37 -19.17
C ASP A 157 13.33 -12.31 -17.67
N PRO A 158 14.50 -11.78 -17.28
CA PRO A 158 14.81 -11.56 -15.88
C PRO A 158 13.83 -10.57 -15.25
N ASP A 159 13.44 -10.85 -14.01
CA ASP A 159 12.56 -10.03 -13.19
C ASP A 159 13.38 -9.29 -12.11
N PRO A 160 13.76 -8.02 -12.33
CA PRO A 160 14.76 -7.31 -11.54
C PRO A 160 14.14 -6.66 -10.30
N SER A 161 13.61 -7.47 -9.38
CA SER A 161 13.16 -6.96 -8.08
C SER A 161 14.33 -6.63 -7.16
N GLU A 162 14.21 -5.49 -6.48
CA GLU A 162 15.09 -5.09 -5.38
C GLU A 162 15.00 -6.03 -4.17
N PHE A 163 13.91 -6.79 -4.06
CA PHE A 163 13.62 -7.69 -2.95
C PHE A 163 13.62 -9.17 -3.36
N ALA A 164 14.24 -9.49 -4.51
CA ALA A 164 14.38 -10.85 -4.99
C ALA A 164 14.91 -11.85 -3.93
N PRO A 165 15.88 -11.49 -3.05
CA PRO A 165 16.36 -12.39 -1.99
C PRO A 165 15.31 -12.79 -0.95
N LEU A 166 14.26 -11.98 -0.76
CA LEU A 166 13.18 -12.24 0.22
C LEU A 166 12.01 -13.04 -0.37
N ARG A 167 12.03 -13.34 -1.68
CA ARG A 167 10.93 -14.07 -2.35
C ARG A 167 10.72 -15.49 -1.83
N ALA A 168 11.76 -16.13 -1.31
CA ALA A 168 11.63 -17.46 -0.74
C ALA A 168 10.70 -17.49 0.48
N ASP A 169 10.52 -16.33 1.13
CA ASP A 169 9.75 -16.20 2.36
C ASP A 169 8.28 -15.87 2.08
N VAL A 170 7.97 -15.26 0.93
CA VAL A 170 6.65 -14.72 0.57
C VAL A 170 6.09 -15.46 -0.65
N PRO A 171 4.87 -16.01 -0.61
CA PRO A 171 4.26 -16.62 -1.77
C PRO A 171 4.00 -15.55 -2.83
N SER A 172 4.14 -15.92 -4.10
CA SER A 172 3.85 -15.01 -5.21
C SER A 172 2.37 -14.65 -5.30
N GLU A 173 1.49 -15.52 -4.80
CA GLU A 173 0.05 -15.33 -4.77
C GLU A 173 -0.58 -15.96 -3.52
N ILE A 174 -1.77 -15.47 -3.16
CA ILE A 174 -2.62 -16.03 -2.10
C ILE A 174 -3.77 -16.77 -2.81
N SER A 175 -3.77 -18.09 -2.72
CA SER A 175 -4.60 -18.97 -3.57
C SER A 175 -6.09 -18.62 -3.54
N TRP A 176 -6.68 -18.53 -2.35
CA TRP A 176 -8.09 -18.22 -2.18
C TRP A 176 -8.46 -16.81 -2.66
N CYS A 177 -7.50 -15.88 -2.65
CA CYS A 177 -7.68 -14.51 -3.13
C CYS A 177 -7.68 -14.47 -4.66
N SER A 178 -6.68 -15.09 -5.30
CA SER A 178 -6.59 -15.19 -6.76
C SER A 178 -7.82 -15.90 -7.35
N GLU A 179 -8.21 -17.05 -6.79
CA GLU A 179 -9.36 -17.84 -7.26
C GLU A 179 -10.70 -17.08 -7.19
N ALA A 180 -10.85 -16.16 -6.23
CA ALA A 180 -12.04 -15.32 -6.10
C ALA A 180 -12.19 -14.31 -7.26
N LEU A 181 -11.10 -13.98 -7.95
CA LEU A 181 -11.05 -13.00 -9.02
C LEU A 181 -11.06 -13.62 -10.43
N VAL A 182 -10.62 -14.88 -10.56
CA VAL A 182 -10.52 -15.59 -11.85
C VAL A 182 -11.89 -16.01 -12.41
N ASN A 183 -12.90 -16.23 -11.55
CA ASN A 183 -14.23 -16.73 -11.95
C ASN A 183 -15.24 -15.62 -12.34
N ARG A 184 -14.80 -14.54 -12.99
CA ARG A 184 -15.71 -13.48 -13.50
C ARG A 184 -16.07 -13.65 -14.96
#